data_AF-A0A940G8M1-F1
#
_entry.id   AF-A0A940G8M1-F1
#
_cell.length_a   1.000
_cell.length_b   1.000
_cell.length_c   1.000
_cell.angle_alpha   90.00
_cell.angle_beta   90.00
_cell.angle_gamma   90.00
#
_symmetry.space_group_name_H-M   'P 1'
#
loop_
_entity.id
_entity.type
_entity.pdbx_description
1 polymer ?
#
loop_
_entity_poly.entity_id
_entity_poly.type
_entity_poly.pdbx_seq_one_letter_code
_entity_poly.pdbx_strand_id
1 'polypeptide(L)'
;MASRRFADADRGFPCRVGLEDARRGDELLLLPYAHQPAHTPYRATGPIFVRRDAPRRVLAPGEVPPYVAERLISLRAYDAAHLMVDAEVCDG
;
A
#
# COMPACT_ATOMS: atom_id res chain seq x y z
N MET A 1 16.51 -4.27 -0.33
CA MET A 1 16.56 -5.53 0.45
C MET A 1 15.12 -5.92 0.79
N ALA A 2 14.75 -7.18 0.62
CA ALA A 2 13.46 -7.71 1.06
C ALA A 2 13.66 -8.53 2.33
N SER A 3 12.66 -8.54 3.22
CA SER A 3 12.66 -9.34 4.43
C SER A 3 11.43 -10.21 4.49
N ARG A 4 11.61 -11.49 4.86
CA ARG A 4 10.51 -12.42 5.07
C ARG A 4 9.81 -12.08 6.39
N ARG A 5 8.49 -12.13 6.39
CA ARG A 5 7.61 -11.86 7.53
C ARG A 5 6.47 -12.87 7.53
N PHE A 6 5.89 -13.09 8.71
CA PHE A 6 4.65 -13.84 8.88
C PHE A 6 3.66 -12.92 9.57
N ALA A 7 2.42 -12.89 9.09
CA ALA A 7 1.38 -12.10 9.74
C ALA A 7 1.06 -12.68 11.12
N ASP A 8 1.09 -11.85 12.15
CA ASP A 8 0.79 -12.22 13.53
C ASP A 8 -0.64 -11.83 13.95
N ALA A 9 -1.44 -11.33 13.00
CA ALA A 9 -2.84 -10.98 13.14
C ALA A 9 -3.52 -11.00 11.77
N ASP A 10 -4.85 -10.96 11.73
CA ASP A 10 -5.63 -10.89 10.48
C ASP A 10 -5.75 -9.46 9.92
N ARG A 11 -4.98 -8.51 10.47
CA ARG A 11 -4.97 -7.09 10.15
C ARG A 11 -3.56 -6.52 10.32
N GLY A 12 -3.25 -5.42 9.64
CA GLY A 12 -1.97 -4.73 9.77
C GLY A 12 -0.87 -5.22 8.82
N PHE A 13 -1.23 -6.13 7.90
CA PHE A 13 -0.35 -6.70 6.89
C PHE A 13 -0.96 -6.50 5.50
N PRO A 14 -1.17 -5.24 5.03
CA PRO A 14 -1.89 -4.96 3.79
C PRO A 14 -1.06 -5.40 2.58
N CYS A 15 -1.53 -6.44 1.89
CA CYS A 15 -0.87 -6.95 0.69
C CYS A 15 -1.10 -6.02 -0.50
N ARG A 16 -0.03 -5.48 -1.07
CA ARG A 16 -0.09 -4.55 -2.20
C ARG A 16 -0.64 -5.17 -3.49
N VAL A 17 -0.48 -6.48 -3.67
CA VAL A 17 -0.89 -7.23 -4.87
C VAL A 17 -2.34 -7.69 -4.77
N GLY A 18 -2.71 -8.26 -3.63
CA GLY A 18 -4.07 -8.77 -3.38
C GLY A 18 -5.08 -7.70 -2.96
N LEU A 19 -4.61 -6.52 -2.54
CA LEU A 19 -5.45 -5.42 -2.05
C LEU A 19 -6.36 -5.82 -0.88
N GLU A 20 -5.81 -6.63 0.03
CA GLU A 20 -6.45 -7.11 1.26
C GLU A 20 -5.36 -7.35 2.33
N ASP A 21 -5.74 -7.34 3.61
CA ASP A 21 -4.83 -7.76 4.67
C ASP A 21 -4.54 -9.27 4.56
N ALA A 22 -3.31 -9.66 4.89
CA ALA A 22 -2.96 -11.05 5.09
C ALA A 22 -3.56 -11.59 6.39
N ARG A 23 -3.83 -12.90 6.42
CA ARG A 23 -4.36 -13.59 7.60
C ARG A 23 -3.22 -14.07 8.49
N ARG A 24 -3.48 -14.24 9.78
CA ARG A 24 -2.52 -14.79 10.74
C ARG A 24 -1.90 -16.08 10.19
N GLY A 25 -0.57 -16.13 10.17
CA GLY A 25 0.21 -17.24 9.64
C GLY A 25 0.58 -17.14 8.16
N ASP A 26 -0.03 -16.23 7.39
CA ASP A 26 0.35 -16.00 6.00
C ASP A 26 1.81 -15.52 5.91
N GLU A 27 2.51 -16.02 4.90
CA GLU A 27 3.89 -15.63 4.60
C GLU A 27 3.92 -14.40 3.69
N LEU A 28 4.77 -13.42 4.01
CA LEU A 28 4.92 -12.18 3.25
C LEU A 28 6.38 -11.80 3.00
N LEU A 29 6.59 -10.98 1.98
CA LEU A 29 7.78 -10.15 1.82
C LEU A 29 7.45 -8.71 2.23
N LEU A 30 8.29 -8.13 3.09
CA LEU A 30 8.36 -6.70 3.35
C LEU A 30 9.53 -6.12 2.55
N LEU A 31 9.25 -5.23 1.61
CA LEU A 31 10.24 -4.68 0.69
C LEU A 31 9.97 -3.20 0.36
N PRO A 32 10.99 -2.43 -0.06
CA PRO A 32 10.79 -1.07 -0.53
C PRO A 32 10.10 -1.06 -1.91
N TYR A 33 9.20 -0.09 -2.11
CA TYR A 33 8.53 0.17 -3.37
C TYR A 33 8.53 1.68 -3.68
N ALA A 34 8.93 2.02 -4.90
CA ALA A 34 8.94 3.40 -5.40
C ALA A 34 7.54 3.78 -5.88
N HIS A 35 6.69 4.22 -4.95
CA HIS A 35 5.32 4.65 -5.27
C HIS A 35 5.27 6.02 -5.95
N GLN A 36 6.30 6.86 -5.78
CA GLN A 36 6.47 8.12 -6.49
C GLN A 36 7.87 8.19 -7.12
N PRO A 37 8.10 7.56 -8.29
CA PRO A 37 9.44 7.41 -8.86
C PRO A 37 9.92 8.64 -9.65
N ALA A 38 9.04 9.61 -9.93
CA ALA A 38 9.34 10.79 -10.74
C ALA A 38 10.53 11.59 -10.19
N HIS A 39 11.29 12.23 -11.08
CA HIS A 39 12.44 13.06 -10.74
C HIS A 39 12.01 14.46 -10.26
N THR A 40 11.23 14.50 -9.18
CA THR A 40 10.76 15.73 -8.52
C THR A 40 11.15 15.75 -7.06
N PRO A 41 11.04 16.88 -6.35
CA PRO A 41 11.26 16.94 -4.90
C PRO A 41 10.38 15.97 -4.09
N TYR A 42 9.28 15.49 -4.67
CA TYR A 42 8.37 14.53 -4.04
C TYR A 42 8.70 13.06 -4.32
N ARG A 43 9.86 12.77 -4.96
CA ARG A 43 10.32 11.39 -5.18
C ARG A 43 10.34 10.61 -3.86
N ALA A 44 9.63 9.49 -3.81
CA ALA A 44 9.45 8.74 -2.58
C ALA A 44 9.46 7.23 -2.78
N THR A 45 10.00 6.56 -1.76
CA THR A 45 9.96 5.11 -1.60
C THR A 45 9.39 4.78 -0.23
N GLY A 46 8.56 3.74 -0.14
CA GLY A 46 7.98 3.29 1.12
C GLY A 46 7.95 1.77 1.21
N PRO A 47 7.86 1.19 2.41
CA PRO A 47 7.71 -0.24 2.56
C PRO A 47 6.32 -0.70 2.10
N ILE A 48 6.25 -1.87 1.48
CA ILE A 48 5.00 -2.58 1.19
C ILE A 48 5.12 -4.04 1.63
N PHE A 49 3.98 -4.65 1.94
CA PHE A 49 3.87 -6.10 2.05
C PHE A 49 3.41 -6.73 0.74
N VAL A 50 3.99 -7.88 0.40
CA VAL A 50 3.52 -8.76 -0.68
C VAL A 50 3.35 -10.15 -0.10
N ARG A 51 2.10 -10.60 0.01
CA ARG A 51 1.75 -11.94 0.50
C ARG A 51 2.12 -12.98 -0.56
N ARG A 52 2.64 -14.12 -0.11
CA ARG A 52 2.93 -15.29 -0.93
C ARG A 52 1.67 -15.76 -1.65
N ASP A 53 1.81 -16.08 -2.94
CA ASP A 53 0.73 -16.59 -3.81
C ASP A 53 -0.51 -15.67 -3.90
N ALA A 54 -0.38 -14.39 -3.55
CA ALA A 54 -1.49 -13.44 -3.63
C ALA A 54 -1.94 -13.23 -5.08
N PRO A 55 -3.22 -13.49 -5.42
CA PRO A 55 -3.74 -13.17 -6.73
C PRO A 55 -3.71 -11.66 -6.94
N ARG A 56 -3.32 -11.21 -8.13
CA ARG A 56 -3.39 -9.78 -8.47
C ARG A 56 -4.85 -9.35 -8.51
N ARG A 57 -5.21 -8.42 -7.63
CA ARG A 57 -6.52 -7.77 -7.65
C ARG A 57 -6.45 -6.47 -8.45
N VAL A 58 -7.46 -6.22 -9.27
CA VAL A 58 -7.68 -4.96 -9.97
C VAL A 58 -9.08 -4.49 -9.56
N LEU A 59 -9.16 -3.25 -9.09
CA LEU A 59 -10.42 -2.63 -8.69
C LEU A 59 -10.92 -1.72 -9.81
N ALA A 60 -12.24 -1.53 -9.89
CA ALA A 60 -12.82 -0.57 -10.80
C ALA A 60 -12.48 0.87 -10.35
N PRO A 61 -12.49 1.87 -11.27
CA PRO A 61 -12.38 3.27 -10.87
C PRO A 61 -13.42 3.64 -9.81
N GLY A 62 -12.99 4.30 -8.74
CA GLY A 62 -13.85 4.67 -7.61
C GLY A 62 -13.98 3.61 -6.51
N GLU A 63 -13.50 2.40 -6.73
CA GLU A 63 -13.45 1.39 -5.68
C GLU A 63 -12.16 1.50 -4.85
N VAL A 64 -12.32 1.51 -3.53
CA VAL A 64 -11.22 1.54 -2.57
C VAL A 64 -11.08 0.15 -1.93
N PRO A 65 -9.86 -0.39 -1.76
CA PRO A 65 -9.66 -1.68 -1.09
C PRO A 65 -10.24 -1.67 0.34
N PRO A 66 -10.93 -2.74 0.79
CA PRO A 66 -11.57 -2.76 2.11
C PRO A 66 -10.63 -2.45 3.27
N TYR A 67 -9.36 -2.86 3.17
CA TYR A 67 -8.38 -2.64 4.24
C TYR A 67 -8.08 -1.14 4.47
N VAL A 68 -8.30 -0.28 3.48
CA VAL A 68 -8.08 1.17 3.60
C VAL A 68 -9.10 1.78 4.57
N ALA A 69 -10.36 1.34 4.51
CA ALA A 69 -11.47 1.84 5.33
C ALA A 69 -11.34 1.54 6.83
N GLU A 70 -10.35 0.75 7.22
CA GLU A 70 -10.18 0.24 8.58
C GLU A 70 -9.04 0.93 9.34
N ARG A 71 -8.44 1.98 8.77
CA ARG A 71 -7.29 2.68 9.35
C ARG A 71 -7.27 4.15 8.99
N LEU A 72 -6.57 4.95 9.79
CA LEU A 72 -6.25 6.33 9.44
C LEU A 72 -5.32 6.37 8.22
N ILE A 73 -5.66 7.18 7.23
CA ILE A 73 -4.95 7.30 5.96
C ILE A 73 -4.33 8.68 5.84
N SER A 74 -3.09 8.72 5.36
CA SER A 74 -2.45 9.96 4.90
C SER A 74 -2.47 9.96 3.37
N LEU A 75 -3.47 10.62 2.79
CA LEU A 75 -3.67 10.75 1.35
C LEU A 75 -2.80 11.88 0.79
N ARG A 76 -2.22 11.65 -0.38
CA ARG A 76 -1.40 12.65 -1.10
C ARG A 76 -1.82 12.66 -2.56
N ALA A 77 -2.25 13.81 -3.05
CA ALA A 77 -2.62 14.01 -4.45
C ALA A 77 -1.46 14.66 -5.21
N TYR A 78 -1.13 14.11 -6.37
CA TYR A 78 -0.09 14.62 -7.25
C TYR A 78 -0.70 14.98 -8.60
N ASP A 79 -0.24 16.10 -9.18
CA ASP A 79 -0.62 16.48 -10.54
C ASP A 79 0.20 15.73 -11.61
N ALA A 80 -0.03 16.07 -12.88
CA ALA A 80 0.69 15.49 -14.01
C ALA A 80 2.20 15.86 -14.05
N ALA A 81 2.62 16.91 -13.34
CA ALA A 81 4.01 17.28 -13.15
C ALA A 81 4.64 16.57 -11.93
N HIS A 82 3.89 15.67 -11.28
CA HIS A 82 4.31 14.94 -10.10
C HIS A 82 4.62 15.84 -8.89
N LEU A 83 3.98 17.01 -8.81
CA LEU A 83 3.99 17.91 -7.67
C LEU A 83 2.76 17.65 -6.79
N MET A 84 2.95 17.68 -5.47
CA MET A 84 1.84 17.51 -4.54
C MET A 84 0.96 18.76 -4.57
N VAL A 85 -0.32 18.58 -4.83
CA VAL A 85 -1.31 19.66 -4.90
C VAL A 85 -2.29 19.65 -3.74
N ASP A 86 -2.42 18.50 -3.07
CA ASP A 86 -3.27 18.34 -1.91
C ASP A 86 -2.76 17.20 -1.01
N ALA A 87 -3.05 17.29 0.28
CA ALA A 87 -2.74 16.26 1.26
C ALA A 87 -3.69 16.33 2.45
N GLU A 88 -4.20 15.17 2.84
CA GLU A 88 -5.15 15.05 3.95
C GLU A 88 -4.80 13.84 4.82
N VAL A 89 -5.13 13.94 6.10
CA VAL A 89 -5.19 12.80 7.01
C VAL A 89 -6.65 12.58 7.35
N CYS A 90 -7.21 11.44 6.95
CA CYS A 90 -8.62 11.11 7.10
C CYS A 90 -8.80 9.67 7.56
N ASP A 91 -9.96 9.39 8.15
CA ASP A 91 -10.42 8.00 8.25
C ASP A 91 -10.70 7.47 6.84
N GLY A 92 -10.43 6.18 6.63
CA GLY A 92 -10.61 5.54 5.32
C GLY A 92 -12.05 5.25 4.94
#